data_AF-K9LA59-F1
#
_entry.id   AF-K9LA59-F1
#
_cell.length_a   1.000
_cell.length_b   1.000
_cell.length_c   1.000
_cell.angle_alpha   90.00
_cell.angle_beta   90.00
_cell.angle_gamma   90.00
#
_symmetry.space_group_name_H-M   'P 1'
#
loop_
_entity.id
_entity.type
_entity.pdbx_description
1 polymer ?
#
loop_
_entity_poly.entity_id
_entity_poly.type
_entity_poly.pdbx_seq_one_letter_code
_entity_poly.pdbx_strand_id
1 'polypeptide(L)'
;GAAQADVALLMVPADGNFTTAIQKGDHKAGEIQGQTRQHARLLNLLGVKQLIIGINKMDSDTAGYKQERYTEIRDEMASMLIKVGWKKEFVEKSVPILPISGWMGDNLLKKSEKMTWWKGVDVVTASGKNLHIDTLLDALNSMVELPSRNADAPMRLPVSGIYKIKG
;
A
#
# COMPACT_ATOMS: atom_id res chain seq x y z
N GLY A 1 -8.26 12.95 3.97
CA GLY A 1 -7.59 11.74 4.51
C GLY A 1 -6.09 11.80 4.31
N ALA A 2 -5.60 11.57 3.08
CA ALA A 2 -4.17 11.41 2.80
C ALA A 2 -3.27 12.59 3.24
N ALA A 3 -3.78 13.82 3.28
CA ALA A 3 -3.02 15.01 3.70
C ALA A 3 -2.55 15.00 5.17
N GLN A 4 -3.08 14.11 6.00
CA GLN A 4 -2.71 13.95 7.41
C GLN A 4 -2.12 12.55 7.70
N ALA A 5 -1.92 11.72 6.67
CA ALA A 5 -1.51 10.34 6.85
C ALA A 5 0.02 10.21 6.96
N ASP A 6 0.49 9.57 8.03
CA ASP A 6 1.92 9.27 8.22
C ASP A 6 2.34 7.94 7.55
N VAL A 7 1.37 7.06 7.31
CA VAL A 7 1.49 5.77 6.63
C VAL A 7 0.31 5.57 5.68
N ALA A 8 0.54 4.87 4.57
CA ALA A 8 -0.51 4.48 3.65
C ALA A 8 -0.50 2.98 3.35
N LEU A 9 -1.67 2.36 3.40
CA LEU A 9 -1.94 1.04 2.86
C LEU A 9 -2.65 1.21 1.51
N LEU A 10 -1.96 0.87 0.42
CA LEU A 10 -2.52 0.90 -0.93
C LEU A 10 -3.00 -0.49 -1.32
N MET A 11 -4.31 -0.63 -1.47
CA MET A 11 -4.95 -1.89 -1.82
C MET A 11 -5.02 -2.07 -3.33
N VAL A 12 -4.67 -3.28 -3.79
CA VAL A 12 -4.63 -3.65 -5.20
C VAL A 12 -5.40 -4.94 -5.39
N PRO A 13 -6.40 -5.01 -6.29
CA PRO A 13 -7.13 -6.25 -6.49
C PRO A 13 -6.31 -7.26 -7.31
N ALA A 14 -6.37 -8.53 -6.93
CA ALA A 14 -5.76 -9.65 -7.66
C ALA A 14 -6.67 -10.25 -8.75
N ASP A 15 -7.94 -9.85 -8.76
CA ASP A 15 -8.94 -10.26 -9.73
C ASP A 15 -8.75 -9.59 -11.10
N GLY A 16 -9.73 -9.76 -12.00
CA GLY A 16 -9.71 -9.15 -13.34
C GLY A 16 -9.69 -7.61 -13.37
N ASN A 17 -9.92 -6.94 -12.25
CA ASN A 17 -9.89 -5.47 -12.16
C ASN A 17 -8.48 -4.91 -11.94
N PHE A 18 -7.45 -5.76 -11.88
CA PHE A 18 -6.08 -5.30 -11.67
C PHE A 18 -5.65 -4.29 -12.75
N THR A 19 -5.85 -4.63 -14.02
CA THR A 19 -5.40 -3.81 -15.16
C THR A 19 -6.07 -2.43 -15.20
N THR A 20 -7.36 -2.37 -14.89
CA THR A 20 -8.12 -1.11 -14.81
C THR A 20 -7.67 -0.27 -13.60
N ALA A 21 -7.29 -0.90 -12.49
CA ALA A 21 -6.83 -0.21 -11.30
C ALA A 21 -5.49 0.54 -11.51
N ILE A 22 -4.60 0.01 -12.34
CA ILE A 22 -3.26 0.58 -12.61
C ILE A 22 -3.13 1.32 -13.95
N GLN A 23 -4.21 1.39 -14.73
CA GLN A 23 -4.24 1.97 -16.08
C GLN A 23 -3.62 3.37 -16.12
N LYS A 24 -2.81 3.63 -17.17
CA LYS A 24 -2.33 4.98 -17.47
C LYS A 24 -3.50 5.78 -18.04
N GLY A 25 -3.78 6.94 -17.45
CA GLY A 25 -4.76 7.84 -18.05
C GLY A 25 -4.15 8.54 -19.25
N ASP A 26 -4.91 8.64 -20.33
CA ASP A 26 -4.64 9.51 -21.46
C ASP A 26 -5.86 10.40 -21.71
N HIS A 27 -5.74 11.66 -21.29
CA HIS A 27 -6.80 12.65 -21.40
C HIS A 27 -7.12 12.99 -22.87
N LYS A 28 -6.21 12.69 -23.82
CA LYS A 28 -6.44 12.90 -25.25
C LYS A 28 -7.18 11.73 -25.88
N ALA A 29 -6.99 10.51 -25.36
CA ALA A 29 -7.67 9.30 -25.82
C ALA A 29 -8.97 9.00 -25.04
N GLY A 30 -9.32 9.82 -24.04
CA GLY A 30 -10.49 9.58 -23.18
C GLY A 30 -10.28 8.46 -22.15
N GLU A 31 -9.04 8.00 -21.97
CA GLU A 31 -8.72 6.93 -21.02
C GLU A 31 -8.62 7.47 -19.59
N ILE A 32 -9.50 6.96 -18.72
CA ILE A 32 -9.53 7.34 -17.31
C ILE A 32 -8.34 6.68 -16.60
N GLN A 33 -7.58 7.48 -15.86
CA GLN A 33 -6.48 6.97 -15.06
C GLN A 33 -6.98 6.05 -13.95
N GLY A 34 -6.35 4.89 -13.80
CA GLY A 34 -6.67 3.93 -12.74
C GLY A 34 -6.50 4.55 -11.34
N GLN A 35 -7.44 4.24 -10.44
CA GLN A 35 -7.49 4.82 -9.09
C GLN A 35 -6.24 4.49 -8.26
N THR A 36 -5.72 3.26 -8.34
CA THR A 36 -4.50 2.85 -7.62
C THR A 36 -3.29 3.68 -8.06
N ARG A 37 -3.19 3.97 -9.36
CA ARG A 37 -2.13 4.82 -9.93
C ARG A 37 -2.27 6.28 -9.46
N GLN A 38 -3.50 6.81 -9.39
CA GLN A 38 -3.75 8.15 -8.89
C GLN A 38 -3.39 8.26 -7.40
N HIS A 39 -3.86 7.32 -6.56
CA HIS A 39 -3.53 7.30 -5.14
C HIS A 39 -2.03 7.18 -4.90
N ALA A 40 -1.33 6.29 -5.61
CA ALA A 40 0.13 6.17 -5.51
C ALA A 40 0.85 7.49 -5.82
N ARG A 41 0.36 8.27 -6.80
CA ARG A 41 0.92 9.58 -7.15
C ARG A 41 0.66 10.61 -6.06
N LEU A 42 -0.58 10.67 -5.57
CA LEU A 42 -0.97 11.61 -4.53
C LEU A 42 -0.21 11.37 -3.23
N LEU A 43 -0.03 10.11 -2.83
CA LEU A 43 0.74 9.73 -1.64
C LEU A 43 2.20 10.20 -1.72
N ASN A 44 2.83 10.05 -2.88
CA ASN A 44 4.20 10.53 -3.12
C ASN A 44 4.28 12.07 -3.02
N LEU A 45 3.34 12.77 -3.66
CA LEU A 45 3.28 14.24 -3.66
C LEU A 45 3.00 14.82 -2.27
N LEU A 46 2.20 14.13 -1.47
CA LEU A 46 1.88 14.53 -0.09
C LEU A 46 3.01 14.16 0.89
N GLY A 47 4.09 13.52 0.42
CA GLY A 47 5.26 13.22 1.24
C GLY A 47 5.08 12.06 2.20
N VAL A 48 4.17 11.12 1.91
CA VAL A 48 4.02 9.90 2.71
C VAL A 48 5.28 9.04 2.52
N LYS A 49 6.03 8.83 3.60
CA LYS A 49 7.31 8.12 3.57
C LYS A 49 7.20 6.64 3.97
N GLN A 50 6.00 6.17 4.29
CA GLN A 50 5.75 4.80 4.72
C GLN A 50 4.58 4.25 3.92
N LEU A 51 4.85 3.30 3.03
CA LEU A 51 3.89 2.75 2.08
C LEU A 51 3.87 1.23 2.20
N ILE A 52 2.68 0.66 2.31
CA ILE A 52 2.41 -0.77 2.30
C ILE A 52 1.50 -1.07 1.12
N ILE A 53 1.79 -2.12 0.35
CA ILE A 53 0.92 -2.59 -0.73
C ILE A 53 0.24 -3.89 -0.30
N GLY A 54 -1.08 -3.92 -0.34
CA GLY A 54 -1.88 -5.12 -0.12
C GLY A 54 -2.48 -5.62 -1.43
N ILE A 55 -1.96 -6.72 -1.98
CA ILE A 55 -2.56 -7.43 -3.10
C ILE A 55 -3.72 -8.27 -2.55
N ASN A 56 -4.91 -7.72 -2.65
CA ASN A 56 -6.14 -8.24 -2.05
C ASN A 56 -6.91 -9.14 -3.02
N LYS A 57 -7.85 -9.92 -2.48
CA LYS A 57 -8.67 -10.89 -3.23
C LYS A 57 -7.87 -12.06 -3.82
N MET A 58 -6.83 -12.52 -3.12
CA MET A 58 -6.10 -13.73 -3.50
C MET A 58 -6.99 -14.98 -3.53
N ASP A 59 -8.15 -14.93 -2.88
CA ASP A 59 -9.19 -15.95 -2.89
C ASP A 59 -10.06 -15.98 -4.15
N SER A 60 -10.00 -14.96 -5.01
CA SER A 60 -10.78 -14.91 -6.24
C SER A 60 -10.42 -16.04 -7.21
N ASP A 61 -11.36 -16.48 -8.06
CA ASP A 61 -11.13 -17.54 -9.05
C ASP A 61 -9.94 -17.26 -9.99
N THR A 62 -9.72 -15.98 -10.30
CA THR A 62 -8.60 -15.54 -11.13
C THR A 62 -7.26 -15.71 -10.42
N ALA A 63 -7.19 -15.39 -9.13
CA ALA A 63 -5.96 -15.47 -8.35
C ALA A 63 -5.72 -16.88 -7.79
N GLY A 64 -6.74 -17.52 -7.23
CA GLY A 64 -6.72 -18.89 -6.72
C GLY A 64 -5.57 -19.19 -5.76
N TYR A 65 -5.15 -18.19 -4.98
CA TYR A 65 -3.95 -18.22 -4.12
C TYR A 65 -2.65 -18.60 -4.87
N LYS A 66 -2.58 -18.40 -6.19
CA LYS A 66 -1.44 -18.77 -7.02
C LYS A 66 -0.29 -17.78 -6.88
N GLN A 67 0.92 -18.33 -6.77
CA GLN A 67 2.15 -17.53 -6.67
C GLN A 67 2.41 -16.74 -7.96
N GLU A 68 2.08 -17.32 -9.11
CA GLU A 68 2.30 -16.72 -10.43
C GLU A 68 1.54 -15.39 -10.54
N ARG A 69 0.26 -15.39 -10.15
CA ARG A 69 -0.57 -14.19 -10.19
C ARG A 69 -0.08 -13.11 -9.22
N TYR A 70 0.33 -13.50 -8.01
CA TYR A 70 0.94 -12.57 -7.07
C TYR A 70 2.22 -11.95 -7.65
N THR A 71 3.09 -12.77 -8.25
CA THR A 71 4.39 -12.33 -8.80
C THR A 71 4.20 -11.34 -9.94
N GLU A 72 3.29 -11.62 -10.87
CA GLU A 72 2.88 -10.72 -11.95
C GLU A 72 2.46 -9.35 -11.40
N ILE A 73 1.50 -9.34 -10.47
CA ILE A 73 0.96 -8.11 -9.89
C ILE A 73 2.02 -7.35 -9.10
N ARG A 74 2.84 -8.05 -8.31
CA ARG A 74 3.92 -7.46 -7.52
C ARG A 74 4.89 -6.69 -8.41
N ASP A 75 5.34 -7.33 -9.48
CA ASP A 75 6.35 -6.75 -10.38
C ASP A 75 5.78 -5.57 -11.17
N GLU A 76 4.54 -5.68 -11.62
CA GLU A 76 3.87 -4.58 -12.31
C GLU A 76 3.57 -3.40 -11.36
N MET A 77 3.18 -3.68 -10.11
CA MET A 77 3.02 -2.65 -9.08
C MET A 77 4.33 -1.94 -8.76
N ALA A 78 5.43 -2.67 -8.58
CA ALA A 78 6.75 -2.08 -8.35
C ALA A 78 7.16 -1.18 -9.54
N SER A 79 6.97 -1.66 -10.78
CA SER A 79 7.22 -0.88 -12.00
C SER A 79 6.36 0.39 -12.06
N MET A 80 5.08 0.27 -11.69
CA MET A 80 4.13 1.38 -11.67
C MET A 80 4.52 2.45 -10.66
N LEU A 81 4.90 2.07 -9.43
CA LEU A 81 5.34 3.00 -8.39
C LEU A 81 6.56 3.81 -8.86
N ILE A 82 7.56 3.15 -9.43
CA ILE A 82 8.77 3.81 -9.97
C ILE A 82 8.39 4.81 -11.07
N LYS A 83 7.52 4.41 -12.00
CA LYS A 83 7.03 5.29 -13.10
C LYS A 83 6.23 6.49 -12.60
N VAL A 84 5.59 6.38 -11.44
CA VAL A 84 4.82 7.47 -10.82
C VAL A 84 5.71 8.44 -10.02
N GLY A 85 6.98 8.09 -9.81
CA GLY A 85 8.00 8.96 -9.21
C GLY A 85 8.48 8.51 -7.83
N TRP A 86 8.13 7.30 -7.38
CA TRP A 86 8.73 6.72 -6.18
C TRP A 86 10.19 6.32 -6.46
N LYS A 87 11.07 6.52 -5.48
CA LYS A 87 12.48 6.12 -5.62
C LYS A 87 12.58 4.60 -5.72
N LYS A 88 13.33 4.09 -6.70
CA LYS A 88 13.52 2.65 -6.92
C LYS A 88 13.99 1.92 -5.66
N GLU A 89 15.01 2.44 -5.00
CA GLU A 89 15.55 1.85 -3.77
C GLU A 89 14.53 1.78 -2.64
N PHE A 90 13.66 2.78 -2.53
CA PHE A 90 12.58 2.79 -1.56
C PHE A 90 11.54 1.71 -1.87
N VAL A 91 11.14 1.58 -3.14
CA VAL A 91 10.16 0.56 -3.57
C VAL A 91 10.70 -0.85 -3.34
N GLU A 92 11.98 -1.09 -3.65
CA GLU A 92 12.57 -2.44 -3.54
C GLU A 92 12.90 -2.84 -2.09
N LYS A 93 13.30 -1.89 -1.24
CA LYS A 93 13.78 -2.21 0.12
C LYS A 93 12.79 -1.88 1.22
N SER A 94 11.90 -0.91 1.02
CA SER A 94 11.09 -0.34 2.11
C SER A 94 9.58 -0.45 1.89
N VAL A 95 9.12 -0.98 0.75
CA VAL A 95 7.68 -1.15 0.47
C VAL A 95 7.33 -2.64 0.51
N PRO A 96 6.72 -3.15 1.60
CA PRO A 96 6.22 -4.52 1.61
C PRO A 96 5.03 -4.66 0.66
N ILE A 97 5.07 -5.69 -0.18
CA ILE A 97 3.98 -6.06 -1.09
C ILE A 97 3.41 -7.41 -0.62
N LEU A 98 2.30 -7.36 0.10
CA LEU A 98 1.72 -8.51 0.81
C LEU A 98 0.57 -9.12 -0.01
N PRO A 99 0.55 -10.45 -0.23
CA PRO A 99 -0.64 -11.14 -0.72
C PRO A 99 -1.64 -11.33 0.42
N ILE A 100 -2.88 -10.87 0.28
CA ILE A 100 -3.92 -10.95 1.32
C ILE A 100 -5.28 -11.35 0.74
N SER A 101 -6.13 -11.90 1.60
CA SER A 101 -7.58 -11.95 1.36
C SER A 101 -8.28 -11.25 2.50
N GLY A 102 -8.82 -10.06 2.23
CA GLY A 102 -9.65 -9.33 3.18
C GLY A 102 -10.92 -10.10 3.57
N TRP A 103 -11.47 -10.89 2.64
CA TRP A 103 -12.70 -11.64 2.87
C TRP A 103 -12.48 -12.90 3.72
N MET A 104 -11.43 -13.66 3.40
CA MET A 104 -11.12 -14.91 4.11
C MET A 104 -10.24 -14.70 5.34
N GLY A 105 -9.67 -13.50 5.53
CA GLY A 105 -8.79 -13.15 6.64
C GLY A 105 -7.32 -13.59 6.45
N ASP A 106 -6.97 -14.11 5.27
CA ASP A 106 -5.65 -14.65 4.96
C ASP A 106 -4.57 -13.54 4.96
N ASN A 107 -3.46 -13.78 5.69
CA ASN A 107 -2.31 -12.88 5.85
C ASN A 107 -2.64 -11.51 6.48
N LEU A 108 -3.80 -11.35 7.13
CA LEU A 108 -4.14 -10.12 7.87
C LEU A 108 -3.50 -10.10 9.26
N LEU A 109 -3.86 -11.07 10.10
CA LEU A 109 -3.39 -11.21 11.48
C LEU A 109 -2.48 -12.43 11.66
N LYS A 110 -2.68 -13.45 10.82
CA LYS A 110 -1.97 -14.73 10.85
C LYS A 110 -1.63 -15.11 9.42
N LYS A 111 -0.54 -15.85 9.27
CA LYS A 111 -0.10 -16.40 7.99
C LYS A 111 -1.14 -17.39 7.46
N SER A 112 -1.41 -17.31 6.17
CA SER A 112 -2.35 -18.20 5.47
C SER A 112 -1.75 -19.59 5.28
N GLU A 113 -2.55 -20.61 5.54
CA GLU A 113 -2.22 -22.00 5.21
C GLU A 113 -2.38 -22.31 3.71
N LYS A 114 -3.14 -21.48 2.98
CA LYS A 114 -3.42 -21.67 1.54
C LYS A 114 -2.31 -21.12 0.65
N MET A 115 -1.51 -20.20 1.17
CA MET A 115 -0.37 -19.58 0.47
C MET A 115 0.95 -20.07 1.08
N THR A 116 1.19 -21.39 1.04
CA THR A 116 2.42 -22.01 1.61
C THR A 116 3.71 -21.51 0.93
N TRP A 117 3.60 -21.00 -0.29
CA TRP A 117 4.69 -20.36 -1.03
C TRP A 117 5.06 -18.97 -0.49
N TRP A 118 4.18 -18.31 0.27
CA TRP A 118 4.45 -17.01 0.86
C TRP A 118 5.42 -17.16 2.04
N LYS A 119 6.62 -16.62 1.89
CA LYS A 119 7.69 -16.70 2.90
C LYS A 119 7.87 -15.42 3.69
N GLY A 120 6.98 -14.45 3.54
CA GLY A 120 7.20 -13.10 4.05
C GLY A 120 8.09 -12.26 3.13
N VAL A 121 8.31 -11.02 3.53
CA VAL A 121 9.17 -10.06 2.85
C VAL A 121 10.06 -9.34 3.86
N ASP A 122 11.34 -9.22 3.53
CA ASP A 122 12.27 -8.40 4.30
C ASP A 122 12.19 -6.94 3.86
N VAL A 123 12.04 -6.03 4.82
CA VAL A 123 11.98 -4.59 4.56
C VAL A 123 12.92 -3.82 5.47
N VAL A 124 13.32 -2.65 4.99
CA VAL A 124 14.11 -1.66 5.71
C VAL A 124 13.17 -0.52 6.14
N THR A 125 13.07 -0.28 7.44
CA THR A 125 12.24 0.81 7.99
C THR A 125 12.83 2.19 7.71
N ALA A 126 12.07 3.24 8.02
CA ALA A 126 12.54 4.62 7.87
C ALA A 126 13.80 4.93 8.71
N SER A 127 13.96 4.28 9.88
CA SER A 127 15.16 4.36 10.72
C SER A 127 16.32 3.45 10.27
N GLY A 128 16.15 2.66 9.21
CA GLY A 128 17.19 1.79 8.65
C GLY A 128 17.26 0.39 9.28
N LYS A 129 16.23 -0.04 10.02
CA LYS A 129 16.18 -1.40 10.61
C LYS A 129 15.67 -2.41 9.60
N ASN A 130 16.30 -3.57 9.54
CA ASN A 130 15.81 -4.71 8.76
C ASN A 130 14.75 -5.46 9.57
N LEU A 131 13.58 -5.70 8.96
CA LEU A 131 12.47 -6.43 9.56
C LEU A 131 11.93 -7.46 8.57
N HIS A 132 11.54 -8.61 9.08
CA HIS A 132 10.82 -9.62 8.33
C HIS A 132 9.32 -9.47 8.57
N ILE A 133 8.51 -9.41 7.50
CA ILE A 133 7.06 -9.21 7.55
C ILE A 133 6.35 -10.39 6.91
N ASP A 134 5.52 -11.08 7.70
CA ASP A 134 4.65 -12.16 7.21
C ASP A 134 3.22 -11.67 6.94
N THR A 135 2.68 -10.80 7.80
CA THR A 135 1.27 -10.38 7.77
C THR A 135 1.09 -8.86 7.71
N LEU A 136 -0.14 -8.42 7.40
CA LEU A 136 -0.48 -7.00 7.43
C LEU A 136 -0.35 -6.40 8.84
N LEU A 137 -0.67 -7.17 9.87
CA LEU A 137 -0.47 -6.77 11.27
C LEU A 137 1.01 -6.50 11.56
N ASP A 138 1.90 -7.38 11.10
CA ASP A 138 3.33 -7.22 11.30
C ASP A 138 3.85 -5.96 10.61
N ALA A 139 3.35 -5.67 9.40
CA ALA A 139 3.68 -4.45 8.69
C ALA A 139 3.21 -3.21 9.46
N LEU A 140 1.96 -3.19 9.94
CA LEU A 140 1.40 -2.04 10.65
C LEU A 140 2.03 -1.83 12.04
N ASN A 141 2.38 -2.89 12.76
CA ASN A 141 2.93 -2.78 14.11
C ASN A 141 4.45 -2.59 14.14
N SER A 142 5.18 -3.26 13.24
CA SER A 142 6.64 -3.34 13.34
C SER A 142 7.35 -2.39 12.37
N MET A 143 6.82 -2.22 11.16
CA MET A 143 7.46 -1.35 10.15
C MET A 143 7.07 0.11 10.32
N VAL A 144 5.85 0.41 10.79
CA VAL A 144 5.38 1.79 10.93
C VAL A 144 6.07 2.46 12.11
N GLU A 145 6.84 3.50 11.79
CA GLU A 145 7.52 4.34 12.76
C GLU A 145 6.76 5.66 12.92
N LEU A 146 6.67 6.14 14.16
CA LEU A 146 6.11 7.44 14.45
C LEU A 146 7.02 8.53 13.86
N PRO A 147 6.51 9.39 12.97
CA PRO A 147 7.30 10.49 12.46
C PRO A 147 7.58 11.52 13.56
N SER A 148 8.71 12.22 13.45
CA SER A 148 9.05 13.32 14.36
C SER A 148 7.93 14.36 14.39
N ARG A 149 7.49 14.72 15.60
CA ARG A 149 6.51 15.78 15.85
C ARG A 149 7.23 16.96 16.49
N ASN A 150 7.19 18.14 15.86
CA ASN A 150 7.74 19.36 16.45
C ASN A 150 6.74 19.96 17.45
N ALA A 151 6.90 19.61 18.73
CA ALA A 151 6.05 20.15 19.81
C ALA A 151 6.29 21.65 20.08
N ASP A 152 7.50 22.14 19.82
CA ASP A 152 7.88 23.54 20.06
C ASP A 152 7.48 24.50 18.93
N ALA A 153 7.00 23.95 17.80
CA ALA A 153 6.56 24.77 16.68
C ALA A 153 5.22 25.47 16.99
N PRO A 154 4.94 26.63 16.38
CA PRO A 154 3.64 27.29 16.52
C PRO A 154 2.49 26.35 16.15
N MET A 155 1.45 26.32 16.97
CA MET A 155 0.27 25.49 16.73
C MET A 155 -0.31 25.75 15.34
N ARG A 156 -0.54 24.67 14.58
CA ARG A 156 -1.26 24.67 13.31
C ARG A 156 -2.26 23.52 13.33
N LEU A 157 -3.54 23.83 13.15
CA LEU A 157 -4.61 22.84 13.14
C LEU A 157 -5.54 23.11 11.93
N PRO A 158 -5.37 22.40 10.81
CA PRO A 158 -6.29 22.51 9.69
C PRO A 158 -7.65 21.90 10.07
N VAL A 159 -8.70 22.72 10.05
CA VAL A 159 -10.07 22.30 10.38
C VAL A 159 -10.66 21.48 9.24
N SER A 160 -11.03 20.23 9.50
CA SER A 160 -11.55 19.31 8.48
C SER A 160 -13.07 19.36 8.32
N GLY A 161 -13.80 19.82 9.34
CA GLY A 161 -15.26 19.92 9.33
C GLY A 161 -15.76 20.68 10.55
N ILE A 162 -16.93 21.30 10.42
CA ILE A 162 -17.59 22.07 11.49
C ILE A 162 -18.96 21.43 11.73
N TYR A 163 -19.21 21.02 12.97
CA TYR A 163 -20.44 20.33 13.36
C TYR A 163 -21.09 21.03 14.56
N LYS A 164 -22.42 21.08 14.56
CA LYS A 164 -23.21 21.51 15.73
C LYS A 164 -23.76 20.28 16.42
N ILE A 165 -23.16 19.93 17.55
CA ILE A 165 -23.60 18.82 18.40
C ILE A 165 -24.41 19.43 19.55
N LYS A 166 -25.64 18.95 19.77
CA LYS A 166 -26.40 19.31 21.00
C LYS A 166 -25.73 18.57 22.16
N GLY A 167 -25.31 19.33 23.17
CA GLY A 167 -24.82 18.79 24.43
C GLY A 167 -25.90 18.03 25.18
#